data_AF-A0A7J9S107-F1
#
_entry.id   AF-A0A7J9S107-F1
#
_cell.length_a   1.000
_cell.length_b   1.000
_cell.length_c   1.000
_cell.angle_alpha   90.00
_cell.angle_beta   90.00
_cell.angle_gamma   90.00
#
_symmetry.space_group_name_H-M   'P 1'
#
loop_
_entity.id
_entity.type
_entity.pdbx_description
1 polymer ?
#
loop_
_entity_poly.entity_id
_entity_poly.type
_entity_poly.pdbx_seq_one_letter_code
_entity_poly.pdbx_strand_id
1 'polypeptide(L)'
;MTPNSVNFVSPLMVQREAKRPVQIEAFELPKMYDPNHKSLSQKADLLILAPVSANTLGKAANGIADNLLATTIMSTKAPIVAAMHVNPMMYSNPAVQRNIKQLKEDGFIFVDNGNEETPSKFPEISKIMSTVEQVLNQK
;
A
#
# COMPACT_ATOMS: atom_id res chain seq x y z
N MET A 1 -6.46 -2.06 -6.40
CA MET A 1 -5.30 -2.31 -7.28
C MET A 1 -4.93 -1.02 -7.98
N THR A 2 -3.69 -0.85 -8.46
CA THR A 2 -3.34 0.27 -9.35
C THR A 2 -3.47 -0.17 -10.81
N PRO A 3 -3.67 0.74 -11.78
CA PRO A 3 -3.72 0.38 -13.20
C PRO A 3 -2.49 -0.42 -13.64
N ASN A 4 -1.30 -0.04 -13.18
CA ASN A 4 -0.06 -0.75 -13.50
C ASN A 4 0.01 -2.17 -12.91
N SER A 5 -0.60 -2.42 -11.74
CA SER A 5 -0.57 -3.75 -11.11
C SER A 5 -1.36 -4.81 -11.88
N VAL A 6 -2.34 -4.38 -12.69
CA VAL A 6 -3.16 -5.26 -13.56
C VAL A 6 -2.32 -5.98 -14.61
N ASN A 7 -1.19 -5.38 -15.02
CA ASN A 7 -0.27 -5.99 -15.99
C ASN A 7 0.55 -7.15 -15.40
N PHE A 8 0.56 -7.31 -14.07
CA PHE A 8 1.30 -8.37 -13.38
C PHE A 8 0.38 -9.46 -12.83
N VAL A 9 -0.76 -9.06 -12.25
CA VAL A 9 -1.75 -9.99 -11.69
C VAL A 9 -3.14 -9.61 -12.20
N SER A 10 -3.88 -10.59 -12.71
CA SER A 10 -5.24 -10.36 -13.19
C SER A 10 -6.19 -9.98 -12.05
N PRO A 11 -7.01 -8.93 -12.20
CA PRO A 11 -8.04 -8.55 -11.22
C PRO A 11 -9.01 -9.68 -10.90
N LEU A 12 -9.31 -10.55 -11.87
CA LEU A 12 -10.20 -11.70 -11.66
C LEU A 12 -9.61 -12.70 -10.66
N MET A 13 -8.30 -12.94 -10.74
CA MET A 13 -7.61 -13.83 -9.79
C MET A 13 -7.65 -13.25 -8.38
N VAL A 14 -7.31 -11.97 -8.24
CA VAL A 14 -7.35 -11.27 -6.94
C VAL A 14 -8.77 -11.28 -6.37
N GLN A 15 -9.78 -11.00 -7.18
CA GLN A 15 -11.18 -11.01 -6.76
C GLN A 15 -11.64 -12.40 -6.30
N ARG A 16 -11.21 -13.46 -6.99
CA ARG A 16 -11.52 -14.85 -6.61
C ARG A 16 -10.91 -15.19 -5.25
N GLU A 17 -9.63 -14.89 -5.03
CA GLU A 17 -8.94 -15.21 -3.77
C GLU A 17 -9.42 -14.33 -2.61
N ALA A 18 -9.60 -13.03 -2.85
CA ALA A 18 -10.09 -12.09 -1.84
C ALA A 18 -11.58 -12.28 -1.49
N LYS A 19 -12.34 -13.00 -2.34
CA LYS A 19 -13.80 -13.17 -2.26
C LYS A 19 -14.54 -11.84 -2.07
N ARG A 20 -14.00 -10.77 -2.66
CA ARG A 20 -14.50 -9.39 -2.54
C ARG A 20 -14.28 -8.65 -3.86
N PRO A 21 -15.15 -7.67 -4.21
CA PRO A 21 -14.95 -6.85 -5.39
C PRO A 21 -13.59 -6.14 -5.33
N VAL A 22 -12.85 -6.19 -6.44
CA VAL A 22 -11.61 -5.43 -6.61
C VAL A 22 -11.93 -4.14 -7.34
N GLN A 23 -11.38 -3.03 -6.84
CA GLN A 23 -11.46 -1.71 -7.43
C GLN A 23 -10.08 -1.30 -7.97
N ILE A 24 -10.07 -0.64 -9.13
CA ILE A 24 -8.86 -0.19 -9.82
C ILE A 24 -8.92 1.32 -10.01
N GLU A 25 -9.97 1.81 -10.68
CA GLU A 25 -10.15 3.22 -10.98
C GLU A 25 -10.91 3.96 -9.88
N ALA A 26 -10.61 5.26 -9.72
CA ALA A 26 -11.25 6.10 -8.70
C ALA A 26 -12.71 6.45 -9.03
N PHE A 27 -13.07 6.46 -10.32
CA PHE A 27 -14.38 6.91 -10.82
C PHE A 27 -15.28 5.77 -11.31
N GLU A 28 -14.91 4.52 -11.03
CA GLU A 28 -15.82 3.39 -11.23
C GLU A 28 -17.01 3.49 -10.25
N LEU A 29 -18.22 3.26 -10.76
CA LEU A 29 -19.40 3.16 -9.90
C LEU A 29 -19.18 2.09 -8.82
N PRO A 30 -19.54 2.36 -7.55
CA PRO A 30 -19.37 1.39 -6.49
C PRO A 30 -20.11 0.09 -6.83
N LYS A 31 -19.36 -1.02 -6.92
CA LYS A 31 -19.95 -2.36 -7.15
C LYS A 31 -20.87 -2.81 -6.02
N MET A 32 -20.72 -2.22 -4.83
CA MET A 32 -21.67 -2.34 -3.72
C MET A 32 -22.05 -0.93 -3.24
N TYR A 33 -23.36 -0.68 -3.19
CA TYR A 33 -23.92 0.53 -2.60
C TYR A 33 -23.80 0.45 -1.08
N ASP A 34 -23.15 1.46 -0.48
CA ASP A 34 -23.16 1.63 0.98
C ASP A 34 -24.08 2.81 1.32
N PRO A 35 -25.19 2.57 2.06
CA PRO A 35 -26.11 3.63 2.46
C PRO A 35 -25.46 4.69 3.36
N ASN A 36 -24.33 4.39 4.00
CA ASN A 36 -23.58 5.36 4.82
C ASN A 36 -22.49 6.10 4.04
N HIS A 37 -22.36 5.85 2.72
CA HIS A 37 -21.35 6.45 1.84
C HIS A 37 -19.90 6.38 2.37
N LYS A 38 -19.57 5.42 3.25
CA LYS A 38 -18.23 5.31 3.81
C LYS A 38 -17.25 4.86 2.74
N SER A 39 -16.22 5.66 2.50
CA SER A 39 -15.14 5.31 1.57
C SER A 39 -14.36 4.08 2.05
N LEU A 40 -13.61 3.45 1.14
CA LEU A 40 -12.73 2.33 1.48
C LEU A 40 -11.75 2.70 2.62
N SER A 41 -11.23 3.93 2.59
CA SER A 41 -10.33 4.48 3.60
C SER A 41 -10.97 4.66 4.99
N GLN A 42 -12.28 4.89 5.07
CA GLN A 42 -12.98 5.04 6.34
C GLN A 42 -13.38 3.72 6.99
N LYS A 43 -13.46 2.64 6.19
CA LYS A 43 -13.84 1.30 6.66
C LYS A 43 -12.64 0.47 7.11
N ALA A 44 -11.45 0.81 6.66
CA ALA A 44 -10.26 0.01 6.91
C ALA A 44 -9.78 0.19 8.35
N ASP A 45 -9.51 -0.93 9.04
CA ASP A 45 -8.78 -0.92 10.30
C ASP A 45 -7.26 -0.82 10.09
N LEU A 46 -6.79 -1.20 8.90
CA LEU A 46 -5.40 -1.19 8.48
C LEU A 46 -5.35 -1.10 6.94
N LEU A 47 -4.36 -0.38 6.40
CA LEU A 47 -4.04 -0.42 4.98
C LEU A 47 -2.68 -1.09 4.77
N ILE A 48 -2.62 -2.14 3.95
CA ILE A 48 -1.38 -2.85 3.60
C ILE A 48 -1.02 -2.56 2.14
N LEU A 49 0.22 -2.16 1.90
CA LEU A 49 0.81 -1.94 0.57
C LEU A 49 1.92 -2.98 0.34
N ALA A 50 1.63 -4.07 -0.38
CA ALA A 50 2.57 -5.18 -0.55
C ALA A 50 2.42 -5.88 -1.93
N PRO A 51 3.36 -5.69 -2.88
CA PRO A 51 4.47 -4.74 -2.82
C PRO A 51 4.02 -3.28 -3.03
N VAL A 52 4.81 -2.34 -2.52
CA VAL A 52 4.71 -0.91 -2.86
C VAL A 52 5.86 -0.48 -3.77
N SER A 53 5.54 0.27 -4.82
CA SER A 53 6.50 0.82 -5.78
C SER A 53 7.05 2.18 -5.32
N ALA A 54 8.23 2.56 -5.81
CA ALA A 54 8.80 3.88 -5.59
C ALA A 54 7.86 5.02 -6.07
N ASN A 55 7.10 4.81 -7.14
CA ASN A 55 6.14 5.78 -7.65
C ASN A 55 4.99 6.01 -6.65
N THR A 56 4.42 4.94 -6.10
CA THR A 56 3.35 5.06 -5.08
C THR A 56 3.86 5.78 -3.83
N LEU A 57 5.08 5.49 -3.38
CA LEU A 57 5.68 6.20 -2.23
C LEU A 57 5.98 7.66 -2.55
N GLY A 58 6.48 7.96 -3.75
CA GLY A 58 6.70 9.34 -4.17
C GLY A 58 5.41 10.15 -4.17
N LYS A 59 4.31 9.57 -4.65
CA LYS A 59 3.00 10.20 -4.60
C LYS A 59 2.53 10.42 -3.17
N ALA A 60 2.61 9.40 -2.32
CA ALA A 60 2.20 9.49 -0.92
C ALA A 60 3.00 10.57 -0.15
N ALA A 61 4.33 10.56 -0.28
CA ALA A 61 5.21 11.49 0.44
C ALA A 61 5.02 12.96 0.03
N ASN A 62 4.42 13.21 -1.14
CA ASN A 62 4.24 14.56 -1.69
C ASN A 62 2.76 14.93 -1.87
N GLY A 63 1.83 14.19 -1.26
CA GLY A 63 0.41 14.54 -1.26
C GLY A 63 -0.31 14.38 -2.61
N ILE A 64 0.21 13.57 -3.54
CA ILE A 64 -0.38 13.40 -4.88
C ILE A 64 -1.43 12.28 -4.85
N ALA A 65 -2.70 12.64 -4.98
CA ALA A 65 -3.86 11.73 -4.92
C ALA A 65 -4.52 11.50 -6.31
N ASP A 66 -3.73 11.06 -7.29
CA ASP A 66 -4.16 10.99 -8.71
C ASP A 66 -4.78 9.65 -9.14
N ASN A 67 -4.91 8.68 -8.23
CA ASN A 67 -5.55 7.39 -8.47
C ASN A 67 -6.18 6.85 -7.18
N LEU A 68 -7.03 5.83 -7.30
CA LEU A 68 -7.79 5.28 -6.18
C LEU A 68 -6.91 4.93 -4.96
N LEU A 69 -5.77 4.27 -5.19
CA LEU A 69 -4.87 3.88 -4.10
C LEU A 69 -4.27 5.12 -3.42
N ALA A 70 -3.76 6.07 -4.20
CA ALA A 70 -3.17 7.29 -3.66
C ALA A 70 -4.20 8.12 -2.88
N THR A 71 -5.43 8.25 -3.38
CA THR A 71 -6.54 8.89 -2.66
C THR A 71 -6.91 8.15 -1.38
N THR A 72 -6.89 6.81 -1.41
CA THR A 72 -7.14 5.98 -0.21
C THR A 72 -6.06 6.21 0.85
N ILE A 73 -4.80 6.26 0.44
CA ILE A 73 -3.67 6.57 1.33
C ILE A 73 -3.83 7.98 1.93
N MET A 74 -4.20 8.98 1.15
CA MET A 74 -4.33 10.37 1.63
C MET A 74 -5.55 10.60 2.54
N SER A 75 -6.58 9.75 2.45
CA SER A 75 -7.83 9.92 3.21
C SER A 75 -8.02 8.93 4.36
N THR A 76 -7.12 7.97 4.53
CA THR A 76 -7.22 6.98 5.59
C THR A 76 -6.75 7.54 6.93
N LYS A 77 -7.44 7.16 8.01
CA LYS A 77 -6.97 7.32 9.39
C LYS A 77 -6.39 6.02 9.95
N ALA A 78 -6.49 4.93 9.20
CA ALA A 78 -5.95 3.64 9.58
C ALA A 78 -4.41 3.66 9.50
N PRO A 79 -3.70 2.90 10.35
CA PRO A 79 -2.28 2.67 10.18
C PRO A 79 -1.99 2.09 8.79
N ILE A 80 -0.80 2.41 8.26
CA ILE A 80 -0.37 1.98 6.93
C ILE A 80 0.89 1.12 7.09
N VAL A 81 0.82 -0.12 6.65
CA VAL A 81 1.95 -1.05 6.59
C VAL A 81 2.42 -1.17 5.14
N ALA A 82 3.71 -0.96 4.90
CA ALA A 82 4.29 -0.91 3.57
C ALA A 82 5.44 -1.92 3.44
N ALA A 83 5.34 -2.81 2.46
CA ALA A 83 6.40 -3.75 2.08
C ALA A 83 6.90 -3.39 0.68
N MET A 84 8.10 -2.84 0.59
CA MET A 84 8.66 -2.37 -0.69
C MET A 84 9.20 -3.52 -1.53
N HIS A 85 9.07 -3.42 -2.85
CA HIS A 85 9.89 -4.19 -3.78
C HIS A 85 10.28 -3.33 -4.98
N VAL A 86 11.56 -2.99 -5.10
CA VAL A 86 12.08 -2.13 -6.17
C VAL A 86 13.47 -2.56 -6.61
N ASN A 87 13.92 -2.07 -7.75
CA ASN A 87 15.32 -2.23 -8.18
C ASN A 87 16.27 -1.59 -7.14
N PRO A 88 17.43 -2.21 -6.82
CA PRO A 88 18.40 -1.65 -5.87
C PRO A 88 18.87 -0.22 -6.19
N MET A 89 19.05 0.12 -7.46
CA MET A 89 19.41 1.48 -7.89
C MET A 89 18.28 2.49 -7.68
N MET A 90 17.03 2.04 -7.79
CA MET A 90 15.88 2.89 -7.43
C MET A 90 15.82 3.08 -5.91
N TYR A 91 16.09 2.03 -5.14
CA TYR A 91 16.11 2.12 -3.68
C TYR A 91 17.15 3.13 -3.20
N SER A 92 18.39 3.06 -3.70
CA SER A 92 19.47 3.96 -3.30
C SER A 92 19.31 5.40 -3.83
N ASN A 93 18.31 5.68 -4.67
CA ASN A 93 18.07 7.00 -5.19
C ASN A 93 17.73 7.98 -4.04
N PRO A 94 18.38 9.18 -3.98
CA PRO A 94 18.13 10.15 -2.91
C PRO A 94 16.66 10.58 -2.77
N ALA A 95 15.90 10.65 -3.86
CA ALA A 95 14.48 10.98 -3.82
C ALA A 95 13.67 9.88 -3.12
N VAL A 96 13.97 8.61 -3.40
CA VAL A 96 13.30 7.47 -2.77
C VAL A 96 13.65 7.39 -1.28
N GLN A 97 14.93 7.58 -0.92
CA GLN A 97 15.35 7.60 0.48
C GLN A 97 14.69 8.75 1.26
N ARG A 98 14.60 9.96 0.68
CA ARG A 98 13.88 11.09 1.28
C ARG A 98 12.39 10.77 1.48
N ASN A 99 11.74 10.17 0.49
CA ASN A 99 10.33 9.79 0.59
C ASN A 99 10.09 8.71 1.65
N ILE A 100 10.96 7.69 1.74
CA ILE A 100 10.87 6.65 2.78
C ILE A 100 11.01 7.29 4.16
N LYS A 101 11.99 8.17 4.34
CA LYS A 101 12.21 8.87 5.60
C LYS A 101 10.99 9.71 6.00
N GLN A 102 10.49 10.54 5.09
CA GLN A 102 9.30 11.36 5.33
C GLN A 102 8.09 10.50 5.71
N LEU A 103 7.82 9.43 4.94
CA LEU A 103 6.67 8.58 5.21
C LEU A 103 6.77 7.84 6.55
N LYS A 104 7.98 7.46 6.99
CA LYS A 104 8.18 6.93 8.34
C LYS A 104 7.82 7.97 9.42
N GLU A 105 8.20 9.23 9.22
CA GLU A 105 7.83 10.34 10.09
C GLU A 105 6.32 10.62 10.06
N ASP A 106 5.68 10.43 8.90
CA ASP A 106 4.22 10.54 8.73
C ASP A 106 3.44 9.31 9.28
N GLY A 107 4.13 8.32 9.86
CA GLY A 107 3.53 7.17 10.54
C GLY A 107 3.39 5.89 9.70
N PHE A 108 4.01 5.81 8.52
CA PHE A 108 4.08 4.55 7.76
C PHE A 108 4.99 3.55 8.47
N ILE A 109 4.52 2.30 8.54
CA ILE A 109 5.25 1.18 9.11
C ILE A 109 5.85 0.38 7.96
N PHE A 110 7.15 0.56 7.74
CA PHE A 110 7.87 -0.19 6.71
C PHE A 110 8.32 -1.55 7.24
N VAL A 111 7.97 -2.61 6.51
CA VAL A 111 8.44 -3.97 6.79
C VAL A 111 9.78 -4.18 6.09
N ASP A 112 10.84 -4.43 6.85
CA ASP A 112 12.13 -4.83 6.30
C ASP A 112 12.14 -6.32 5.89
N ASN A 113 13.04 -6.68 4.99
CA ASN A 113 13.29 -8.07 4.64
C ASN A 113 14.29 -8.74 5.60
N GLY A 114 14.90 -8.00 6.54
CA GLY A 114 15.92 -8.44 7.48
C GLY A 114 17.29 -8.68 6.86
N ASN A 115 17.52 -8.24 5.62
CA ASN A 115 18.82 -8.33 4.97
C ASN A 115 19.27 -6.93 4.54
N GLU A 116 20.21 -6.37 5.32
CA GLU A 116 20.75 -5.03 5.10
C GLU A 116 21.54 -4.88 3.79
N GLU A 117 22.03 -5.98 3.21
CA GLU A 117 22.70 -5.95 1.91
C GLU A 117 21.71 -5.82 0.74
N THR A 118 20.46 -6.26 0.94
CA THR A 118 19.42 -6.27 -0.09
C THR A 118 18.10 -5.64 0.36
N PRO A 119 18.08 -4.43 0.92
CA PRO A 119 16.90 -3.83 1.55
C PRO A 119 15.75 -3.51 0.56
N SER A 120 16.01 -3.63 -0.74
CA SER A 120 15.06 -3.41 -1.84
C SER A 120 14.26 -4.66 -2.23
N LYS A 121 14.64 -5.84 -1.74
CA LYS A 121 13.91 -7.09 -1.98
C LYS A 121 12.65 -7.15 -1.12
N PHE A 122 11.64 -7.83 -1.65
CA PHE A 122 10.38 -8.01 -0.96
C PHE A 122 10.58 -8.82 0.34
N PRO A 123 10.01 -8.40 1.48
CA PRO A 123 10.06 -9.15 2.73
C PRO A 123 9.39 -10.52 2.65
N GLU A 124 9.74 -11.40 3.58
CA GLU A 124 9.00 -12.65 3.76
C GLU A 124 7.56 -12.37 4.21
N ILE A 125 6.62 -13.17 3.69
CA ILE A 125 5.19 -13.02 4.00
C ILE A 125 4.95 -13.16 5.51
N SER A 126 5.67 -14.06 6.18
CA SER A 126 5.63 -14.25 7.64
C SER A 126 5.87 -12.95 8.42
N LYS A 127 6.86 -12.15 8.01
CA LYS A 127 7.18 -10.85 8.63
C LYS A 127 6.12 -9.80 8.36
N ILE A 128 5.55 -9.79 7.16
CA ILE A 128 4.46 -8.87 6.83
C ILE A 128 3.25 -9.20 7.73
N MET A 129 2.90 -10.49 7.82
CA MET A 129 1.78 -10.94 8.66
C MET A 129 2.00 -10.65 10.14
N SER A 130 3.20 -10.92 10.68
CA SER A 130 3.49 -10.61 12.09
C SER A 130 3.39 -9.12 12.38
N THR A 131 3.85 -8.25 11.47
CA THR A 131 3.72 -6.79 11.60
C THR A 131 2.24 -6.38 11.56
N VAL A 132 1.46 -6.95 10.66
CA VAL A 132 0.03 -6.69 10.53
C VAL A 132 -0.72 -7.06 11.81
N GLU A 133 -0.45 -8.24 12.37
CA GLU A 133 -1.06 -8.70 13.63
C GLU A 133 -0.69 -7.79 14.80
N GLN A 134 0.59 -7.40 14.91
CA GLN A 134 1.04 -6.48 15.96
C GLN A 134 0.31 -5.13 15.88
N VAL A 135 0.14 -4.57 14.69
CA VAL A 135 -0.53 -3.28 14.49
C VAL A 135 -2.02 -3.36 14.78
N LEU A 136 -2.68 -4.45 14.39
CA LEU A 136 -4.10 -4.65 14.66
C LEU A 136 -4.39 -4.87 16.15
N ASN A 137 -3.49 -5.54 16.88
CA ASN A 137 -3.65 -5.82 18.31
C ASN A 137 -3.34 -4.62 19.23
N GLN A 138 -2.81 -3.53 18.69
CA GLN A 138 -2.53 -2.28 19.43
C GLN A 138 -3.74 -1.32 19.47
N LYS A 139 -4.85 -1.66 18.81
CA LYS A 139 -6.12 -0.92 18.83
C LYS A 139 -7.07 -1.47 19.89
#